data_AF-A0A225UR05-F1
#
_entry.id   AF-A0A225UR05-F1
#
_cell.length_a   1.000
_cell.length_b   1.000
_cell.length_c   1.000
_cell.angle_alpha   90.00
_cell.angle_beta   90.00
_cell.angle_gamma   90.00
#
_symmetry.space_group_name_H-M   'P 1'
#
loop_
_entity.id
_entity.type
_entity.pdbx_description
1 polymer ?
#
loop_
_entity_poly.entity_id
_entity_poly.type
_entity_poly.pdbx_seq_one_letter_code
_entity_poly.pdbx_strand_id
1 'polypeptide(L)'
;MAHQIEGGSRVWLYLDRVKEGYARKLAHLWHGPFRVAEKINEFSVKLDIAGTGYQIFPVVHVSKLKLVKDFPDRPHVEPTVKEADRLDFDEILLPEDSWVPDLGADEYEVERISDVRSGKKTRFGRIYREFLVHWMGYD
;
A
#
# COMPACT_ATOMS: atom_id res chain seq x y z
N MET A 1 -10.57 -14.56 -25.04
CA MET A 1 -9.54 -15.62 -24.95
C MET A 1 -9.20 -15.82 -23.49
N ALA A 2 -9.56 -16.97 -22.92
CA ALA A 2 -9.24 -17.29 -21.53
C ALA A 2 -7.73 -17.43 -21.42
N HIS A 3 -7.09 -16.55 -20.64
CA HIS A 3 -5.65 -16.62 -20.47
C HIS A 3 -5.38 -17.82 -19.56
N GLN A 4 -4.90 -18.92 -20.14
CA GLN A 4 -4.59 -20.13 -19.37
C GLN A 4 -3.40 -19.82 -18.47
N ILE A 5 -3.63 -19.83 -17.16
CA ILE A 5 -2.58 -19.70 -16.16
C ILE A 5 -1.93 -21.07 -16.03
N GLU A 6 -0.68 -21.17 -16.46
CA GLU A 6 0.13 -22.40 -16.39
C GLU A 6 1.03 -22.42 -15.16
N GLY A 7 1.48 -23.61 -14.77
CA GLY A 7 2.50 -23.79 -13.73
C GLY A 7 3.76 -22.99 -14.06
N GLY A 8 4.25 -22.19 -13.11
CA GLY A 8 5.40 -21.31 -13.30
C GLY A 8 5.08 -19.89 -13.79
N SER A 9 3.83 -19.59 -14.15
CA SER A 9 3.42 -18.23 -14.55
C SER A 9 3.54 -17.25 -13.39
N ARG A 10 3.92 -16.00 -13.69
CA ARG A 10 3.89 -14.90 -12.73
C ARG A 10 2.50 -14.26 -12.70
N VAL A 11 1.92 -14.13 -11.52
CA VAL A 11 0.56 -13.62 -11.32
C VAL A 11 0.50 -12.60 -10.18
N TRP A 12 -0.27 -11.55 -10.38
CA TRP A 12 -0.73 -10.65 -9.33
C TRP A 12 -1.90 -11.27 -8.58
N LEU A 13 -1.89 -11.18 -7.25
CA LEU A 13 -2.95 -11.70 -6.39
C LEU A 13 -3.80 -10.58 -5.80
N TYR A 14 -5.12 -10.69 -5.94
CA TYR A 14 -6.06 -9.78 -5.30
C TYR A 14 -6.22 -10.11 -3.80
N LEU A 15 -5.82 -9.19 -2.92
CA LEU A 15 -6.14 -9.23 -1.50
C LEU A 15 -6.91 -7.96 -1.13
N ASP A 16 -8.04 -8.16 -0.46
CA ASP A 16 -8.92 -7.09 0.05
C ASP A 16 -8.47 -6.57 1.43
N ARG A 17 -7.50 -7.23 2.06
CA ARG A 17 -7.05 -6.94 3.42
C ARG A 17 -6.30 -5.62 3.44
N VAL A 18 -6.95 -4.60 3.98
CA VAL A 18 -6.37 -3.30 4.30
C VAL A 18 -6.11 -3.25 5.80
N LYS A 19 -4.96 -2.73 6.23
CA LYS A 19 -4.67 -2.52 7.67
C LYS A 19 -5.78 -1.70 8.32
N GLU A 20 -6.14 -2.05 9.55
CA GLU A 20 -7.16 -1.33 10.32
C GLU A 20 -6.74 0.15 10.47
N GLY A 21 -7.61 1.08 10.08
CA GLY A 21 -7.30 2.52 10.06
C GLY A 21 -6.97 3.11 8.67
N TYR A 22 -6.67 2.28 7.66
CA TYR A 22 -6.42 2.75 6.30
C TYR A 22 -7.71 2.86 5.47
N ALA A 23 -7.82 3.93 4.69
CA ALA A 23 -8.92 4.08 3.74
C ALA A 23 -8.71 3.13 2.55
N ARG A 24 -9.64 2.20 2.33
CA ARG A 24 -9.63 1.22 1.21
C ARG A 24 -9.43 1.83 -0.19
N LYS A 25 -9.63 3.15 -0.33
CA LYS A 25 -9.41 3.89 -1.59
C LYS A 25 -7.94 4.06 -1.97
N LEU A 26 -7.03 4.01 -1.01
CA LEU A 26 -5.59 4.19 -1.23
C LEU A 26 -4.80 2.88 -1.09
N ALA A 27 -5.46 1.79 -0.68
CA ALA A 27 -4.81 0.51 -0.49
C ALA A 27 -4.53 -0.19 -1.82
N HIS A 28 -3.38 -0.87 -1.89
CA HIS A 28 -2.98 -1.60 -3.09
C HIS A 28 -3.58 -3.02 -3.08
N LEU A 29 -4.74 -3.19 -3.70
CA LEU A 29 -5.49 -4.46 -3.64
C LEU A 29 -4.88 -5.61 -4.47
N TRP A 30 -3.90 -5.35 -5.33
CA TRP A 30 -3.28 -6.34 -6.22
C TRP A 30 -1.83 -6.55 -5.84
N HIS A 31 -1.53 -7.54 -5.01
CA HIS A 31 -0.19 -7.78 -4.50
C HIS A 31 0.68 -8.53 -5.47
N GLY A 32 2.00 -8.33 -5.28
CA GLY A 32 3.16 -8.65 -6.12
C GLY A 32 3.11 -9.82 -7.10
N PRO A 33 4.19 -10.00 -7.88
CA PRO A 33 4.29 -11.11 -8.81
C PRO A 33 4.56 -12.42 -8.06
N PHE A 34 3.50 -13.15 -7.70
CA PHE A 34 3.56 -14.51 -7.18
C PHE A 34 3.84 -15.51 -8.31
N ARG A 35 4.48 -16.62 -7.97
CA ARG A 35 4.65 -17.75 -8.89
C ARG A 35 3.54 -18.77 -8.67
N VAL A 36 3.00 -19.30 -9.76
CA VAL A 36 2.07 -20.42 -9.71
C VAL A 36 2.85 -21.71 -9.50
N ALA A 37 2.61 -22.42 -8.39
CA ALA A 37 3.21 -23.71 -8.14
C ALA A 37 2.57 -24.79 -9.01
N GLU A 38 1.24 -24.91 -8.95
CA GLU A 38 0.51 -25.96 -9.66
C GLU A 38 -0.96 -25.55 -9.88
N LYS A 39 -1.55 -26.00 -10.99
CA LYS A 39 -2.98 -25.85 -11.24
C LYS A 39 -3.74 -27.04 -10.65
N ILE A 40 -4.47 -26.81 -9.56
CA ILE A 40 -5.22 -27.88 -8.88
C ILE A 40 -6.51 -28.20 -9.64
N ASN A 41 -7.27 -27.17 -10.01
CA ASN A 41 -8.54 -27.28 -10.75
C ASN A 41 -8.56 -26.30 -11.93
N GLU A 42 -9.59 -26.39 -12.77
CA GLU A 42 -9.81 -25.41 -13.85
C GLU A 42 -9.86 -23.96 -13.35
N PHE A 43 -10.41 -23.77 -12.14
CA PHE A 43 -10.61 -22.46 -11.52
C PHE A 43 -9.77 -22.19 -10.28
N SER A 44 -9.00 -23.16 -9.79
CA SER A 44 -8.21 -23.01 -8.56
C SER A 44 -6.76 -23.33 -8.82
N VAL A 45 -5.90 -22.40 -8.40
CA VAL A 45 -4.46 -22.46 -8.61
C VAL A 45 -3.76 -22.39 -7.27
N LYS A 46 -2.71 -23.19 -7.12
CA LYS A 46 -1.81 -23.16 -5.97
C LYS A 46 -0.67 -22.17 -6.25
N LEU A 47 -0.53 -21.16 -5.41
CA LEU A 47 0.57 -20.21 -5.44
C LEU A 47 1.74 -20.72 -4.60
N ASP A 48 2.94 -20.40 -5.06
CA ASP A 48 4.16 -20.51 -4.27
C ASP A 48 4.29 -19.26 -3.38
N ILE A 49 4.03 -19.43 -2.09
CA ILE A 49 4.07 -18.35 -1.08
C ILE A 49 5.34 -18.43 -0.24
N ALA A 50 6.13 -19.51 -0.36
CA ALA A 50 7.32 -19.71 0.45
C ALA A 50 8.30 -18.52 0.28
N GLY A 51 8.60 -17.82 1.38
CA GLY A 51 9.56 -16.71 1.39
C GLY A 51 8.99 -15.32 1.08
N THR A 52 7.69 -15.17 0.80
CA THR A 52 7.08 -13.86 0.45
C THR A 52 6.59 -13.04 1.64
N GLY A 53 6.61 -13.61 2.86
CA GLY A 53 6.09 -12.94 4.08
C GLY A 53 4.56 -12.94 4.21
N TYR A 54 3.82 -13.36 3.18
CA TYR A 54 2.36 -13.45 3.22
C TYR A 54 1.89 -14.70 4.00
N GLN A 55 1.04 -14.51 5.01
CA GLN A 55 0.31 -15.59 5.70
C GLN A 55 -1.09 -15.78 5.09
N ILE A 56 -1.13 -16.24 3.85
CA ILE A 56 -2.36 -16.47 3.08
C ILE A 56 -2.48 -17.94 2.67
N PHE A 57 -3.70 -18.37 2.37
CA PHE A 57 -3.92 -19.72 1.87
C PHE A 57 -3.31 -19.87 0.47
N PRO A 58 -2.53 -20.94 0.22
CA PRO A 58 -1.85 -21.16 -1.06
C PRO A 58 -2.80 -21.43 -2.22
N VAL A 59 -4.02 -21.88 -1.95
CA VAL A 59 -5.00 -22.17 -3.00
C VAL A 59 -5.93 -20.99 -3.19
N VAL A 60 -5.93 -20.41 -4.39
CA VAL A 60 -6.73 -19.23 -4.74
C VAL A 60 -7.49 -19.44 -6.05
N HIS A 61 -8.63 -18.77 -6.18
CA HIS A 61 -9.44 -18.83 -7.40
C HIS A 61 -8.84 -17.95 -8.51
N VAL A 62 -8.89 -18.40 -9.76
CA VAL A 62 -8.33 -17.69 -10.94
C VAL A 62 -8.90 -16.28 -11.11
N SER A 63 -10.13 -16.01 -10.66
CA SER A 63 -10.71 -14.65 -10.71
C SER A 63 -10.01 -13.64 -9.81
N LYS A 64 -9.29 -14.09 -8.79
CA LYS A 64 -8.46 -13.25 -7.93
C LYS A 64 -7.03 -13.12 -8.45
N LEU A 65 -6.73 -13.70 -9.62
CA LEU A 65 -5.42 -13.66 -10.23
C LEU A 65 -5.44 -12.80 -11.49
N LYS A 66 -4.36 -12.06 -11.71
CA LYS A 66 -4.06 -11.40 -12.98
C LYS A 66 -2.69 -11.83 -13.45
N LEU A 67 -2.56 -12.27 -14.69
CA LEU A 67 -1.25 -12.55 -15.26
C LEU A 67 -0.42 -11.27 -15.32
N VAL A 68 0.84 -11.39 -14.94
CA VAL A 68 1.83 -10.33 -15.16
C VAL A 68 2.05 -10.24 -16.67
N LYS A 69 1.87 -9.05 -17.24
CA LYS A 69 2.21 -8.82 -18.65
C LYS A 69 3.72 -8.68 -18.77
N ASP A 70 4.34 -9.62 -19.47
CA ASP A 70 5.70 -9.46 -19.94
C ASP A 70 5.68 -8.61 -21.21
N PHE A 71 6.38 -7.48 -21.17
CA PHE A 71 6.53 -6.57 -22.29
C PHE A 71 7.88 -6.86 -22.96
N PRO A 72 7.92 -7.44 -24.18
CA PRO A 72 9.17 -7.81 -24.83
C PRO A 72 10.04 -6.59 -25.19
N ASP A 73 9.41 -5.43 -25.40
CA ASP A 73 10.11 -4.15 -25.64
C ASP A 73 10.70 -3.54 -24.36
N ARG A 74 10.36 -4.08 -23.18
CA ARG A 74 10.89 -3.57 -21.92
C ARG A 74 12.32 -4.06 -21.77
N PRO A 75 13.31 -3.15 -21.63
CA PRO A 75 14.69 -3.55 -21.43
C PRO A 75 14.79 -4.44 -20.19
N HIS A 76 15.33 -5.64 -20.38
CA HIS A 76 15.55 -6.65 -19.33
C HIS A 76 16.71 -6.29 -18.37
N VAL A 77 17.12 -5.02 -18.35
CA VAL A 77 18.07 -4.51 -17.39
C VAL A 77 17.38 -4.55 -16.03
N GLU A 78 17.59 -5.62 -15.28
CA GLU A 78 17.26 -5.62 -13.86
C GLU A 78 18.07 -4.48 -13.24
N PRO A 79 17.43 -3.43 -12.72
CA PRO A 79 18.18 -2.40 -12.02
C PRO A 79 18.89 -3.11 -10.86
N THR A 80 20.22 -3.02 -10.85
CA THR A 80 21.14 -3.48 -9.78
C THR A 80 20.97 -2.60 -8.54
N VAL A 81 19.73 -2.51 -8.09
CA VAL A 81 19.33 -1.92 -6.84
C VAL A 81 19.38 -3.06 -5.85
N LYS A 82 20.15 -2.90 -4.77
CA LYS A 82 20.19 -3.89 -3.68
C LYS A 82 18.75 -4.11 -3.21
N GLU A 83 18.38 -5.33 -2.81
CA GLU A 83 17.00 -5.61 -2.39
C GLU A 83 16.49 -4.63 -1.31
N ALA A 84 17.37 -4.14 -0.43
CA ALA A 84 17.05 -3.11 0.56
C ALA A 84 16.73 -1.71 -0.01
N ASP A 85 17.24 -1.39 -1.21
CA ASP A 85 17.05 -0.10 -1.87
C ASP A 85 15.88 -0.15 -2.89
N ARG A 86 15.27 -1.33 -3.10
CA ARG A 86 14.13 -1.49 -3.99
C ARG A 86 12.87 -0.96 -3.31
N LEU A 87 12.25 0.07 -3.90
CA LEU A 87 10.95 0.57 -3.45
C LEU A 87 9.86 -0.43 -3.84
N ASP A 88 9.54 -1.34 -2.92
CA ASP A 88 8.41 -2.25 -3.05
C ASP A 88 7.14 -1.60 -2.46
N PHE A 89 6.12 -1.46 -3.31
CA PHE A 89 4.80 -0.92 -2.93
C PHE A 89 3.92 -1.94 -2.20
N ASP A 90 4.43 -3.14 -1.93
CA ASP A 90 3.70 -4.15 -1.19
C ASP A 90 3.66 -3.79 0.29
N GLU A 91 2.44 -3.58 0.81
CA GLU A 91 2.17 -3.07 2.16
C GLU A 91 2.79 -3.89 3.30
N ILE A 92 3.15 -5.16 3.05
CA ILE A 92 3.82 -6.04 4.02
C ILE A 92 5.31 -5.69 4.16
N LEU A 93 5.91 -5.13 3.12
CA LEU A 93 7.32 -4.77 3.07
C LEU A 93 7.57 -3.31 3.47
N LEU A 94 6.51 -2.50 3.56
CA LEU A 94 6.63 -1.10 3.99
C LEU A 94 6.89 -1.01 5.50
N PRO A 95 7.84 -0.15 5.93
CA PRO A 95 8.04 0.16 7.34
C PRO A 95 6.75 0.64 7.99
N GLU A 96 6.46 0.17 9.20
CA GLU A 96 5.29 0.57 10.02
C GLU A 96 5.18 2.10 10.14
N ASP A 97 6.33 2.80 10.18
CA ASP A 97 6.45 4.25 10.37
C ASP A 97 6.38 5.09 9.08
N SER A 98 6.03 4.51 7.92
CA SER A 98 6.00 5.23 6.62
C SER A 98 5.00 6.39 6.56
N TRP A 99 4.20 6.59 7.61
CA TRP A 99 3.17 7.62 7.72
C TRP A 99 3.19 8.38 9.05
N VAL A 100 4.27 8.31 9.83
CA VAL A 100 4.44 9.24 10.95
C VAL A 100 4.53 10.64 10.33
N PRO A 101 3.60 11.57 10.63
CA PRO A 101 3.77 12.95 10.21
C PRO A 101 5.11 13.42 10.73
N ASP A 102 5.94 14.01 9.89
CA ASP A 102 7.18 14.65 10.36
C ASP A 102 6.77 15.87 11.20
N LEU A 103 6.49 15.60 12.48
CA LEU A 103 6.07 16.59 13.46
C LEU A 103 7.20 17.61 13.71
N GLY A 104 8.42 17.36 13.23
CA GLY A 104 9.57 18.23 13.46
C GLY A 104 9.60 19.54 12.66
N ALA A 105 8.89 19.63 11.52
CA ALA A 105 9.03 20.79 10.63
C ALA A 105 7.95 21.87 10.81
N ASP A 106 6.75 21.50 11.30
CA ASP A 106 5.59 22.39 11.42
C ASP A 106 5.10 22.58 12.87
N GLU A 107 5.83 22.05 13.86
CA GLU A 107 5.58 22.32 15.28
C GLU A 107 6.39 23.54 15.73
N TYR A 108 5.70 24.56 16.22
CA TYR A 108 6.28 25.79 16.73
C TYR A 108 5.80 26.03 18.15
N GLU A 109 6.70 26.49 19.03
CA GLU A 109 6.32 26.85 20.40
C GLU A 109 5.41 28.08 20.41
N VAL A 110 4.23 27.92 20.98
CA VAL A 110 3.23 28.97 21.15
C VAL A 110 3.41 29.60 22.53
N GLU A 111 3.67 30.91 22.59
CA GLU A 111 3.71 31.64 23.86
C GLU A 111 2.30 31.77 24.44
N ARG A 112 1.34 32.14 23.57
CA ARG A 112 -0.04 32.37 23.97
C ARG A 112 -1.03 32.21 22.82
N ILE A 113 -2.16 31.59 23.11
CA ILE A 113 -3.33 31.57 22.23
C ILE A 113 -4.24 32.72 22.65
N SER A 114 -4.49 33.66 21.75
CA SER A 114 -5.27 34.87 22.02
C SER A 114 -6.75 34.74 21.67
N ASP A 115 -7.10 33.93 20.66
CA ASP A 115 -8.47 33.65 20.26
C ASP A 115 -8.61 32.23 19.70
N VAL A 116 -9.78 31.61 19.88
CA VAL A 116 -10.12 30.30 19.32
C VAL A 116 -11.49 30.36 18.70
N ARG A 117 -11.54 30.14 17.37
CA ARG A 117 -12.80 30.16 16.61
C ARG A 117 -13.10 28.76 16.11
N SER A 118 -14.28 28.26 16.46
CA SER A 118 -14.77 27.00 15.92
C SER A 118 -15.67 27.27 14.72
N GLY A 119 -15.29 26.76 13.56
CA GLY A 119 -16.04 26.94 12.32
C GLY A 119 -17.22 25.99 12.17
N LYS A 120 -18.01 26.21 11.11
CA LYS A 120 -19.13 25.31 10.77
C LYS A 120 -18.63 23.92 10.41
N LYS A 121 -19.41 22.92 10.82
CA LYS A 121 -19.20 21.51 10.51
C LYS A 121 -19.07 21.31 9.00
N THR A 122 -17.95 20.77 8.53
CA THR A 122 -17.76 20.40 7.13
C THR A 122 -18.75 19.28 6.76
N ARG A 123 -18.97 19.06 5.45
CA ARG A 123 -19.83 17.97 4.93
C ARG A 123 -19.48 16.57 5.45
N PHE A 124 -18.29 16.39 6.02
CA PHE A 124 -17.78 15.14 6.61
C PHE A 124 -17.83 15.13 8.15
N GLY A 125 -18.49 16.11 8.75
CA GLY A 125 -18.70 16.17 10.18
C GLY A 125 -17.55 16.74 11.01
N ARG A 126 -16.45 17.17 10.37
CA ARG A 126 -15.31 17.78 11.08
C ARG A 126 -15.60 19.24 11.40
N ILE A 127 -15.42 19.63 12.66
CA ILE A 127 -15.43 21.02 13.13
C ILE A 127 -13.99 21.50 13.02
N TYR A 128 -13.74 22.54 12.21
CA TYR A 128 -12.41 23.14 12.18
C TYR A 128 -12.27 24.10 13.37
N ARG A 129 -11.08 24.19 13.94
CA ARG A 129 -10.70 25.21 14.92
C ARG A 129 -9.61 26.09 14.31
N GLU A 130 -9.85 27.39 14.25
CA GLU A 130 -8.86 28.42 13.97
C GLU A 130 -8.32 28.94 15.30
N PHE A 131 -7.00 29.09 15.40
CA PHE A 131 -6.33 29.66 16.56
C PHE A 131 -5.64 30.96 16.13
N LEU A 132 -5.83 32.02 16.91
CA LEU A 132 -4.98 33.19 16.84
C LEU A 132 -3.84 32.99 17.86
N VAL A 133 -2.62 32.91 17.36
CA VAL A 133 -1.45 32.42 18.08
C VAL A 133 -0.39 33.52 18.12
N HIS A 134 0.23 33.71 19.28
CA HIS A 134 1.47 34.47 19.44
C HIS A 134 2.62 33.48 19.53
N TRP A 135 3.57 33.59 18.61
CA TRP A 135 4.73 32.72 18.49
C TRP A 135 5.85 33.16 19.42
N MET A 136 6.51 32.22 20.09
CA MET A 136 7.73 32.51 20.83
C MET A 136 8.85 32.96 19.86
N GLY A 137 9.41 34.16 20.07
CA GLY A 137 10.62 34.62 19.36
C GLY A 137 10.41 35.37 18.05
N TYR A 138 9.17 35.75 17.70
CA TYR A 138 8.86 36.63 16.57
C TYR A 138 8.00 37.81 17.06
N ASP A 139 8.46 39.05 16.83
CA ASP A 139 7.70 40.30 17.03
C ASP A 139 6.78 40.62 15.83
#